data_AF-A0A7W1J0V7-F1
#
_entry.id   AF-A0A7W1J0V7-F1
#
_cell.length_a   1.000
_cell.length_b   1.000
_cell.length_c   1.000
_cell.angle_alpha   90.00
_cell.angle_beta   90.00
_cell.angle_gamma   90.00
#
_symmetry.space_group_name_H-M   'P 1'
#
loop_
_entity.id
_entity.type
_entity.pdbx_description
1 polymer ?
#
loop_
_entity_poly.entity_id
_entity_poly.type
_entity_poly.pdbx_seq_one_letter_code
_entity_poly.pdbx_strand_id
1 'polypeptide(L)'
;MSATNHRHAQWLPLDLDGDGPIDHVVVHAKDGLDAEAQEAIARIDTTWGKDLPTIVVSLVGSGEKALFARQLRNRSGSSCAELGHGAIWTSRTPFIAPRFRKKSGKNNIVGQVIAECAARGLATPQVEVLPRSAMMDASFLAYVRHRRPGHPQPPDTSPWALRLTFPGSINGPLSLGYGSHFGLGLFAAVDE
;
A
#
# COMPACT_ATOMS: atom_id res chain seq x y z
N MET A 1 23.12 10.96 6.19
CA MET A 1 21.99 11.91 6.10
C MET A 1 20.74 11.08 5.87
N SER A 2 19.83 11.06 6.85
CA SER A 2 18.57 10.30 6.74
C SER A 2 17.67 10.99 5.73
N ALA A 3 17.31 10.30 4.65
CA ALA A 3 16.38 10.80 3.64
C ALA A 3 14.98 10.94 4.26
N THR A 4 14.68 12.12 4.81
CA THR A 4 13.42 12.45 5.49
C THR A 4 12.36 13.06 4.56
N ASN A 5 12.55 12.95 3.24
CA ASN A 5 11.55 13.38 2.29
C ASN A 5 11.03 12.13 1.58
N HIS A 6 9.73 11.84 1.69
CA HIS A 6 9.04 10.65 1.18
C HIS A 6 9.05 10.56 -0.36
N ARG A 7 10.24 10.56 -0.97
CA ARG A 7 10.52 10.57 -2.41
C ARG A 7 10.78 9.15 -2.92
N HIS A 8 10.11 8.17 -2.32
CA HIS A 8 10.30 6.76 -2.68
C HIS A 8 9.10 6.28 -3.48
N ALA A 9 9.39 5.61 -4.59
CA ALA A 9 8.37 4.86 -5.32
C ALA A 9 7.66 3.88 -4.39
N GLN A 10 6.38 3.69 -4.64
CA GLN A 10 5.53 2.71 -3.99
C GLN A 10 5.38 1.53 -4.94
N TRP A 11 5.67 0.34 -4.44
CA TRP A 11 5.40 -0.92 -5.10
C TRP A 11 4.06 -1.42 -4.57
N LEU A 12 3.02 -1.35 -5.40
CA LEU A 12 1.65 -1.71 -5.06
C LEU A 12 1.39 -3.12 -5.60
N PRO A 13 1.49 -4.17 -4.75
CA PRO A 13 1.12 -5.51 -5.17
C PRO A 13 -0.39 -5.57 -5.37
N LEU A 14 -0.80 -6.12 -6.51
CA LEU A 14 -2.19 -6.29 -6.90
C LEU A 14 -2.45 -7.78 -7.17
N ASP A 15 -3.70 -8.14 -6.93
CA ASP A 15 -4.31 -9.42 -7.24
C ASP A 15 -5.48 -9.07 -8.15
N LEU A 16 -5.19 -8.97 -9.45
CA LEU A 16 -6.16 -8.53 -10.45
C LEU A 16 -7.10 -9.67 -10.87
N ASP A 17 -6.70 -10.92 -10.72
CA ASP A 17 -7.56 -12.07 -11.01
C ASP A 17 -8.41 -12.55 -9.82
N GLY A 18 -8.08 -12.11 -8.60
CA GLY A 18 -8.83 -12.33 -7.37
C GLY A 18 -8.57 -13.69 -6.72
N ASP A 19 -7.50 -14.39 -7.09
CA ASP A 19 -7.17 -15.71 -6.54
C ASP A 19 -6.36 -15.64 -5.23
N GLY A 20 -5.86 -14.46 -4.88
CA GLY A 20 -5.16 -14.14 -3.64
C GLY A 20 -3.65 -13.90 -3.80
N PRO A 21 -2.91 -14.74 -4.55
CA PRO A 21 -1.56 -14.43 -5.02
C PRO A 21 -1.40 -13.07 -5.73
N ILE A 22 -0.17 -12.55 -5.70
CA ILE A 22 0.17 -11.33 -6.42
C ILE A 22 0.42 -11.68 -7.89
N ASP A 23 -0.33 -11.06 -8.79
CA ASP A 23 -0.18 -11.24 -10.24
C ASP A 23 0.38 -9.98 -10.94
N HIS A 24 0.20 -8.80 -10.34
CA HIS A 24 0.65 -7.53 -10.88
C HIS A 24 1.29 -6.66 -9.80
N VAL A 25 2.21 -5.80 -10.23
CA VAL A 25 2.80 -4.76 -9.35
C VAL A 25 2.76 -3.44 -10.08
N VAL A 26 2.09 -2.45 -9.48
CA VAL A 26 2.14 -1.06 -9.97
C VAL A 26 3.26 -0.33 -9.25
N VAL A 27 4.17 0.27 -10.01
CA VAL A 27 5.22 1.14 -9.48
C VAL A 27 4.76 2.59 -9.63
N HIS A 28 4.54 3.28 -8.52
CA HIS A 28 4.05 4.65 -8.49
C HIS A 28 4.98 5.58 -7.71
N ALA A 29 5.37 6.70 -8.31
CA ALA A 29 6.11 7.76 -7.63
C ALA A 29 5.38 9.10 -7.79
N LYS A 30 5.09 9.77 -6.66
CA LYS A 30 4.34 11.04 -6.64
C LYS A 30 5.03 12.14 -7.45
N ASP A 31 6.37 12.18 -7.40
CA ASP A 31 7.20 13.17 -8.10
C ASP A 31 7.58 12.70 -9.52
N GLY A 32 7.02 11.59 -9.99
CA GLY A 32 7.37 10.96 -11.27
C GLY A 32 8.57 10.00 -11.18
N LEU A 33 8.78 9.28 -12.28
CA LEU A 33 9.94 8.44 -12.53
C LEU A 33 10.70 9.07 -13.70
N ASP A 34 11.99 9.37 -13.51
CA ASP A 34 12.84 9.88 -14.61
C ASP A 34 13.16 8.78 -15.63
N ALA A 35 13.83 9.15 -16.72
CA ALA A 35 14.14 8.22 -17.80
C ALA A 35 15.00 7.03 -17.33
N GLU A 36 15.96 7.28 -16.43
CA GLU A 36 16.83 6.23 -15.88
C GLU A 36 16.01 5.24 -15.04
N ALA A 37 15.12 5.74 -14.16
CA ALA A 37 14.24 4.90 -13.37
C ALA A 37 13.25 4.10 -14.24
N GLN A 38 12.68 4.71 -15.27
CA GLN A 38 11.79 4.04 -16.21
C GLN A 38 12.53 2.92 -16.98
N GLU A 39 13.74 3.19 -17.45
CA GLU A 39 14.56 2.20 -18.13
C GLU A 39 14.97 1.05 -17.20
N ALA A 40 15.35 1.37 -15.95
CA ALA A 40 15.68 0.36 -14.95
C ALA A 40 14.49 -0.56 -14.66
N ILE A 41 13.27 -0.01 -14.54
CA ILE A 41 12.04 -0.79 -14.35
C ILE A 41 11.73 -1.63 -15.60
N ALA A 42 11.88 -1.07 -16.80
CA ALA A 42 11.60 -1.76 -18.06
C ALA A 42 12.55 -2.94 -18.33
N ARG A 43 13.74 -2.93 -17.74
CA ARG A 43 14.73 -4.01 -17.82
C ARG A 43 14.49 -5.15 -16.84
N ILE A 44 13.54 -5.03 -15.92
CA ILE A 44 13.19 -6.12 -15.01
C ILE A 44 12.41 -7.16 -15.82
N ASP A 45 13.03 -8.31 -16.09
CA ASP A 45 12.44 -9.45 -16.78
C ASP A 45 12.24 -10.66 -15.85
N THR A 46 12.88 -10.63 -14.67
CA THR A 46 12.88 -11.71 -13.70
C THR A 46 12.94 -11.19 -12.27
N THR A 47 12.33 -11.91 -11.35
CA THR A 47 12.45 -11.71 -9.91
C THR A 47 12.44 -13.05 -9.16
N TRP A 48 12.78 -13.01 -7.88
CA TRP A 48 13.06 -14.18 -7.07
C TRP A 48 12.36 -14.07 -5.72
N GLY A 49 11.83 -15.18 -5.24
CA GLY A 49 11.29 -15.32 -3.90
C GLY A 49 11.94 -16.48 -3.16
N LYS A 50 11.91 -16.43 -1.82
CA LYS A 50 12.33 -17.58 -1.02
C LYS A 50 11.36 -18.74 -1.31
N ASP A 51 11.90 -19.91 -1.61
CA ASP A 51 11.13 -21.13 -1.87
C ASP A 51 10.17 -21.02 -3.08
N LEU A 52 10.41 -20.08 -4.00
CA LEU A 52 9.66 -19.91 -5.24
C LEU A 52 10.56 -20.20 -6.47
N PRO A 53 9.99 -20.72 -7.57
CA PRO A 53 10.70 -20.73 -8.84
C PRO A 53 11.02 -19.30 -9.29
N THR A 54 11.95 -19.14 -10.22
CA THR A 54 12.16 -17.85 -10.91
C THR A 54 10.84 -17.34 -11.44
N ILE A 55 10.49 -16.10 -11.08
CA ILE A 55 9.28 -15.44 -11.53
C ILE A 55 9.66 -14.58 -12.72
N VAL A 56 9.11 -14.90 -13.89
CA VAL A 56 9.23 -14.04 -15.07
C VAL A 56 8.29 -12.85 -14.88
N VAL A 57 8.78 -11.65 -15.15
CA VAL A 57 7.97 -10.44 -15.13
C VAL A 57 8.03 -9.76 -16.49
N SER A 58 6.98 -9.01 -16.80
CA SER A 58 6.91 -8.26 -18.06
C SER A 58 6.30 -6.90 -17.79
N LEU A 59 6.89 -5.85 -18.36
CA LEU A 59 6.32 -4.52 -18.31
C LEU A 59 5.08 -4.48 -19.21
N VAL A 60 3.89 -4.46 -18.61
CA VAL A 60 2.61 -4.47 -19.34
C VAL A 60 2.08 -3.07 -19.67
N GLY A 61 2.66 -2.02 -19.08
CA GLY A 61 2.27 -0.64 -19.36
C GLY A 61 3.10 0.38 -18.59
N SER A 62 3.13 1.60 -19.11
CA SER A 62 3.69 2.77 -18.45
C SER A 62 2.89 4.02 -18.83
N GLY A 63 2.85 5.02 -17.95
CA GLY A 63 2.13 6.26 -18.22
C GLY A 63 1.65 6.96 -16.96
N GLU A 64 0.74 7.91 -17.17
CA GLU A 64 0.19 8.71 -16.08
C GLU A 64 -0.73 7.89 -15.17
N LYS A 65 -0.69 8.23 -13.88
CA LYS A 65 -1.55 7.61 -12.86
C LYS A 65 -3.04 7.62 -13.23
N ALA A 66 -3.53 8.73 -13.80
CA ALA A 66 -4.93 8.87 -14.19
C ALA A 66 -5.32 7.91 -15.32
N LEU A 67 -4.39 7.60 -16.24
CA LEU A 67 -4.61 6.62 -17.29
C LEU A 67 -4.75 5.21 -16.69
N PHE A 68 -3.86 4.85 -15.76
CA PHE A 68 -3.90 3.56 -15.07
C PHE A 68 -5.20 3.39 -14.27
N ALA A 69 -5.59 4.39 -13.47
CA ALA A 69 -6.85 4.36 -12.74
C ALA A 69 -8.06 4.16 -13.68
N ARG A 70 -8.00 4.72 -14.90
CA ARG A 70 -9.05 4.60 -15.91
C ARG A 70 -9.00 3.31 -16.73
N GLN A 71 -7.85 2.67 -16.93
CA GLN A 71 -7.71 1.53 -17.85
C GLN A 71 -7.44 0.20 -17.17
N LEU A 72 -6.80 0.20 -16.00
CA LEU A 72 -6.52 -1.03 -15.28
C LEU A 72 -7.83 -1.64 -14.79
N ARG A 73 -8.07 -2.89 -15.15
CA ARG A 73 -9.24 -3.67 -14.77
C ARG A 73 -8.81 -4.96 -14.12
N ASN A 74 -9.59 -5.38 -13.13
CA ASN A 74 -9.51 -6.74 -12.63
C ASN A 74 -10.15 -7.71 -13.64
N ARG A 75 -10.09 -9.01 -13.36
CA ARG A 75 -10.65 -10.06 -14.22
C ARG A 75 -12.16 -9.97 -14.41
N SER A 76 -12.89 -9.37 -13.46
CA SER A 76 -14.34 -9.12 -13.61
C SER A 76 -14.67 -7.89 -14.47
N GLY A 77 -13.65 -7.18 -14.98
CA GLY A 77 -13.84 -5.94 -15.75
C GLY A 77 -14.13 -4.70 -14.89
N SER A 78 -13.97 -4.81 -13.56
CA SER A 78 -14.13 -3.71 -12.61
C SER A 78 -12.84 -2.90 -12.49
N SER A 79 -12.97 -1.61 -12.17
CA SER A 79 -11.81 -0.73 -11.91
C SER A 79 -10.99 -1.22 -10.72
N CYS A 80 -9.67 -1.03 -10.77
CA CYS A 80 -8.78 -1.33 -9.66
C CYS A 80 -9.02 -0.37 -8.49
N ALA A 81 -9.55 -0.89 -7.39
CA ALA A 81 -9.96 -0.11 -6.22
C ALA A 81 -8.78 0.56 -5.51
N GLU A 82 -7.58 -0.01 -5.57
CA GLU A 82 -6.34 0.53 -5.02
C GLU A 82 -5.88 1.82 -5.73
N LEU A 83 -6.29 2.01 -6.99
CA LEU A 83 -6.09 3.24 -7.77
C LEU A 83 -7.34 4.12 -7.83
N GLY A 84 -8.37 3.76 -7.06
CA GLY A 84 -9.71 4.36 -7.13
C GLY A 84 -9.78 5.81 -6.66
N HIS A 85 -11.00 6.35 -6.78
CA HIS A 85 -11.38 7.66 -6.26
C HIS A 85 -12.54 7.46 -5.28
N GLY A 86 -12.40 7.94 -4.04
CA GLY A 86 -13.44 7.76 -3.04
C GLY A 86 -13.11 8.40 -1.70
N ALA A 87 -14.12 8.55 -0.85
CA ALA A 87 -13.97 9.05 0.51
C ALA A 87 -13.70 7.93 1.52
N ILE A 88 -14.13 6.71 1.23
CA ILE A 88 -13.98 5.53 2.10
C ILE A 88 -12.89 4.61 1.56
N TRP A 89 -11.95 4.25 2.43
CA TRP A 89 -10.81 3.41 2.09
C TRP A 89 -10.63 2.32 3.14
N THR A 90 -10.55 1.06 2.72
CA THR A 90 -10.31 -0.09 3.62
C THR A 90 -8.96 -0.73 3.37
N SER A 91 -8.35 -1.29 4.41
CA SER A 91 -7.05 -1.97 4.29
C SER A 91 -7.15 -3.16 3.32
N ARG A 92 -6.30 -3.15 2.28
CA ARG A 92 -6.05 -4.28 1.39
C ARG A 92 -4.89 -5.15 1.90
N THR A 93 -3.89 -4.50 2.51
CA THR A 93 -2.77 -5.16 3.19
C THR A 93 -2.62 -4.58 4.60
N PRO A 94 -1.97 -5.29 5.55
CA PRO A 94 -2.00 -4.87 6.95
C PRO A 94 -1.26 -3.56 7.17
N PHE A 95 -1.90 -2.64 7.89
CA PHE A 95 -1.21 -1.46 8.44
C PHE A 95 -0.29 -1.90 9.58
N ILE A 96 0.99 -1.51 9.49
CA ILE A 96 1.97 -1.68 10.55
C ILE A 96 2.36 -0.31 11.09
N ALA A 97 2.23 -0.12 12.40
CA ALA A 97 2.53 1.16 13.03
C ALA A 97 4.03 1.52 12.84
N PRO A 98 4.36 2.69 12.25
CA PRO A 98 5.75 3.08 12.02
C PRO A 98 6.49 3.45 13.31
N ARG A 99 5.75 3.74 14.39
CA ARG A 99 6.30 4.16 15.69
C ARG A 99 5.69 3.34 16.84
N PHE A 100 6.33 3.36 18.00
CA PHE A 100 5.83 2.69 19.20
C PHE A 100 4.39 3.08 19.51
N ARG A 101 3.50 2.08 19.55
CA ARG A 101 2.09 2.26 19.89
C ARG A 101 1.95 2.57 21.38
N LYS A 102 1.24 3.67 21.69
CA LYS A 102 0.73 3.94 23.04
C LYS A 102 -0.72 3.48 23.16
N LYS A 103 -1.18 3.18 24.38
CA LYS A 103 -2.58 2.82 24.65
C LYS A 103 -3.55 3.97 24.37
N SER A 104 -3.12 5.22 24.60
CA SER A 104 -3.93 6.43 24.42
C SER A 104 -3.07 7.60 23.89
N GLY A 105 -3.76 8.67 23.50
CA GLY A 105 -3.14 9.90 22.99
C GLY A 105 -2.65 9.79 21.54
N LYS A 106 -1.90 10.81 21.09
CA LYS A 106 -1.49 11.00 19.69
C LYS A 106 -0.65 9.86 19.08
N ASN A 107 -0.10 8.96 19.90
CA ASN A 107 0.71 7.83 19.45
C ASN A 107 -0.01 6.48 19.51
N ASN A 108 -1.33 6.46 19.75
CA ASN A 108 -2.13 5.27 19.48
C ASN A 108 -2.28 5.04 17.96
N ILE A 109 -2.92 3.94 17.55
CA ILE A 109 -3.06 3.60 16.12
C ILE A 109 -3.75 4.71 15.33
N VAL A 110 -4.89 5.20 15.83
CA VAL A 110 -5.65 6.29 15.19
C VAL A 110 -4.79 7.55 15.02
N GLY A 111 -4.09 7.97 16.08
CA GLY A 111 -3.22 9.15 16.05
C GLY A 111 -2.04 8.99 15.10
N GLN A 112 -1.47 7.78 14.98
CA GLN A 112 -0.42 7.52 14.00
C GLN A 112 -0.94 7.55 12.56
N VAL A 113 -2.14 7.01 12.29
CA VAL A 113 -2.78 7.09 10.97
C VAL A 113 -3.06 8.54 10.59
N ILE A 114 -3.62 9.34 11.51
CA ILE A 114 -3.86 10.77 11.29
C ILE A 114 -2.54 11.50 11.00
N ALA A 115 -1.47 11.21 11.75
CA ALA A 115 -0.16 11.81 11.51
C ALA A 115 0.42 11.41 10.13
N GLU A 116 0.25 10.15 9.71
CA GLU A 116 0.66 9.66 8.39
C GLU A 116 -0.13 10.32 7.25
N CYS A 117 -1.43 10.55 7.41
CA CYS A 117 -2.26 11.29 6.46
C CYS A 117 -1.82 12.76 6.36
N ALA A 118 -1.63 13.43 7.51
CA ALA A 118 -1.17 14.82 7.55
C ALA A 118 0.21 14.99 6.90
N ALA A 119 1.15 14.07 7.13
CA ALA A 119 2.46 14.08 6.51
C ALA A 119 2.42 13.95 4.97
N ARG A 120 1.33 13.39 4.42
CA ARG A 120 1.09 13.26 2.97
C ARG A 120 0.23 14.39 2.39
N GLY A 121 -0.18 15.35 3.21
CA GLY A 121 -1.06 16.47 2.83
C GLY A 121 -2.53 16.05 2.64
N LEU A 122 -2.95 14.93 3.22
CA LEU A 122 -4.33 14.47 3.18
C LEU A 122 -5.16 15.09 4.31
N ALA A 123 -6.46 15.27 4.07
CA ALA A 123 -7.40 15.67 5.11
C ALA A 123 -7.43 14.64 6.25
N THR A 124 -7.78 15.07 7.46
CA THR A 124 -7.91 14.17 8.61
C THR A 124 -9.10 13.23 8.41
N PRO A 125 -8.89 11.90 8.32
CA PRO A 125 -10.00 10.95 8.22
C PRO A 125 -10.57 10.61 9.61
N GLN A 126 -11.81 10.15 9.64
CA GLN A 126 -12.27 9.26 10.70
C GLN A 126 -11.61 7.89 10.52
N VAL A 127 -11.08 7.31 11.60
CA VAL A 127 -10.34 6.04 11.56
C VAL A 127 -11.10 5.02 12.39
N GLU A 128 -11.59 3.98 11.73
CA GLU A 128 -12.17 2.81 12.36
C GLU A 128 -11.13 1.68 12.39
N VAL A 129 -10.91 1.12 13.57
CA VAL A 129 -10.11 -0.09 13.74
C VAL A 129 -11.04 -1.30 13.63
N LEU A 130 -10.87 -2.08 12.55
CA LEU A 130 -11.74 -3.22 12.26
C LEU A 130 -11.49 -4.37 13.26
N PRO A 131 -12.50 -5.21 13.51
CA PRO A 131 -12.38 -6.34 14.42
C PRO A 131 -11.33 -7.35 13.94
N ARG A 132 -10.87 -8.19 14.88
CA ARG A 132 -9.85 -9.22 14.57
C ARG A 132 -10.28 -10.18 13.46
N SER A 133 -11.57 -10.48 13.33
CA SER A 133 -12.10 -11.31 12.24
C SER A 133 -11.71 -10.77 10.86
N ALA A 134 -11.86 -9.46 10.62
CA ALA A 134 -11.49 -8.85 9.35
C ALA A 134 -10.00 -9.06 9.00
N MET A 135 -9.11 -9.09 10.01
CA MET A 135 -7.70 -9.40 9.79
C MET A 135 -7.46 -10.89 9.48
N MET A 136 -8.26 -11.80 10.03
CA MET A 136 -8.15 -13.23 9.75
C MET A 136 -8.69 -13.54 8.36
N ASP A 137 -9.84 -12.98 7.99
CA ASP A 137 -10.48 -13.16 6.69
C ASP A 137 -9.55 -12.67 5.57
N ALA A 138 -8.86 -11.55 5.77
CA ALA A 138 -7.87 -11.02 4.84
C ALA A 138 -6.45 -11.63 4.99
N SER A 139 -6.28 -12.67 5.83
CA SER A 139 -5.01 -13.36 6.06
C SER A 139 -3.82 -12.45 6.42
N PHE A 140 -4.05 -11.36 7.15
CA PHE A 140 -3.02 -10.35 7.45
C PHE A 140 -1.84 -10.89 8.27
N LEU A 141 -2.00 -12.01 8.97
CA LEU A 141 -0.91 -12.66 9.69
C LEU A 141 0.11 -13.35 8.78
N ALA A 142 -0.28 -13.73 7.56
CA ALA A 142 0.57 -14.39 6.57
C ALA A 142 1.59 -13.42 5.92
N TYR A 143 1.37 -12.11 6.03
CA TYR A 143 2.27 -11.11 5.48
C TYR A 143 3.61 -11.06 6.24
N VAL A 144 4.68 -10.89 5.46
CA VAL A 144 6.02 -10.58 5.99
C VAL A 144 6.01 -9.14 6.51
N ARG A 145 6.07 -9.00 7.85
CA ARG A 145 5.90 -7.72 8.55
C ARG A 145 7.19 -7.18 9.19
N HIS A 146 8.29 -7.90 9.04
CA HIS A 146 9.61 -7.55 9.53
C HIS A 146 10.65 -7.73 8.42
N ARG A 147 11.77 -7.03 8.53
CA ARG A 147 12.91 -7.21 7.60
C ARG A 147 13.87 -8.25 8.14
N ARG A 148 14.84 -8.65 7.31
CA ARG A 148 15.98 -9.46 7.75
C ARG A 148 16.68 -8.79 8.95
N PRO A 149 17.28 -9.58 9.87
CA PRO A 149 18.07 -9.03 10.98
C PRO A 149 19.11 -8.02 10.51
N GLY A 150 19.35 -6.96 11.29
CA GLY A 150 20.30 -5.90 10.97
C GLY A 150 19.75 -4.75 10.11
N HIS A 151 18.54 -4.86 9.57
CA HIS A 151 17.85 -3.74 8.91
C HIS A 151 16.88 -3.02 9.85
N PRO A 152 16.55 -1.74 9.60
CA PRO A 152 15.55 -1.00 10.39
C PRO A 152 14.23 -1.78 10.49
N GLN A 153 13.77 -2.01 11.72
CA GLN A 153 12.54 -2.74 12.03
C GLN A 153 11.46 -1.77 12.53
N PRO A 154 10.17 -2.10 12.35
CA PRO A 154 9.13 -1.39 13.08
C PRO A 154 9.24 -1.73 14.57
N PRO A 155 8.82 -0.84 15.47
CA PRO A 155 8.81 -1.12 16.91
C PRO A 155 7.90 -2.27 17.32
N ASP A 156 6.88 -2.56 16.50
CA ASP A 156 5.92 -3.65 16.66
C ASP A 156 5.46 -4.11 15.26
N THR A 157 5.26 -5.41 15.08
CA THR A 157 4.82 -6.04 13.83
C THR A 157 3.33 -6.42 13.86
N SER A 158 2.59 -5.96 14.86
CA SER A 158 1.15 -6.19 14.99
C SER A 158 0.41 -5.60 13.77
N PRO A 159 -0.33 -6.43 13.01
CA PRO A 159 -1.10 -5.95 11.88
C PRO A 159 -2.40 -5.30 12.37
N TRP A 160 -2.88 -4.34 11.60
CA TRP A 160 -4.17 -3.70 11.83
C TRP A 160 -4.96 -3.64 10.52
N ALA A 161 -6.22 -4.04 10.59
CA ALA A 161 -7.22 -3.74 9.57
C ALA A 161 -7.94 -2.46 9.95
N LEU A 162 -7.97 -1.51 9.01
CA LEU A 162 -8.47 -0.17 9.21
C LEU A 162 -9.44 0.21 8.10
N ARG A 163 -10.48 0.96 8.46
CA ARG A 163 -11.33 1.70 7.53
C ARG A 163 -11.17 3.19 7.80
N LEU A 164 -10.96 3.95 6.74
CA LEU A 164 -10.74 5.39 6.76
C LEU A 164 -11.86 6.08 6.02
N THR A 165 -12.47 7.08 6.64
CA THR A 165 -13.49 7.92 6.02
C THR A 165 -12.98 9.36 5.98
N PHE A 166 -12.63 9.84 4.81
CA PHE A 166 -12.21 11.22 4.57
C PHE A 166 -13.43 12.14 4.43
N PRO A 167 -13.31 13.44 4.76
CA PRO A 167 -14.40 14.41 4.59
C PRO A 167 -14.75 14.69 3.12
N GLY A 168 -13.93 14.22 2.17
CA GLY A 168 -14.18 14.30 0.75
C GLY A 168 -13.35 13.25 0.01
N SER A 169 -13.71 12.98 -1.24
CA SER A 169 -13.05 11.96 -2.03
C SER A 169 -11.59 12.32 -2.33
N ILE A 170 -10.71 11.34 -2.20
CA ILE A 170 -9.30 11.44 -2.58
C ILE A 170 -8.99 10.48 -3.72
N ASN A 171 -7.93 10.79 -4.48
CA ASN A 171 -7.42 9.91 -5.52
C ASN A 171 -6.33 9.00 -4.94
N GLY A 172 -6.43 7.71 -5.23
CA GLY A 172 -5.38 6.74 -4.92
C GLY A 172 -4.07 6.99 -5.68
N PRO A 173 -3.04 6.19 -5.40
CA PRO A 173 -3.01 5.13 -4.39
C PRO A 173 -2.90 5.67 -2.95
N LEU A 174 -3.48 4.96 -1.99
CA LEU A 174 -3.33 5.25 -0.57
C LEU A 174 -2.53 4.14 0.12
N SER A 175 -1.37 4.49 0.68
CA SER A 175 -0.57 3.57 1.50
C SER A 175 0.04 4.27 2.70
N LEU A 176 -0.13 3.67 3.88
CA LEU A 176 0.23 4.29 5.17
C LEU A 176 1.03 3.32 6.04
N GLY A 177 1.89 3.88 6.90
CA GLY A 177 2.61 3.11 7.91
C GLY A 177 3.90 2.46 7.41
N TYR A 178 4.45 1.59 8.25
CA TYR A 178 5.71 0.90 7.98
C TYR A 178 5.57 -0.05 6.78
N GLY A 179 6.56 -0.02 5.89
CA GLY A 179 6.57 -0.86 4.70
C GLY A 179 5.59 -0.43 3.61
N SER A 180 4.98 0.76 3.71
CA SER A 180 4.03 1.28 2.71
C SER A 180 4.61 1.53 1.31
N HIS A 181 5.92 1.57 1.19
CA HIS A 181 6.61 1.60 -0.11
C HIS A 181 6.77 0.20 -0.74
N PHE A 182 6.56 -0.87 0.03
CA PHE A 182 6.77 -2.28 -0.36
C PHE A 182 5.50 -3.12 -0.19
N GLY A 183 4.33 -2.50 -0.32
CA GLY A 183 3.04 -3.20 -0.35
C GLY A 183 2.36 -3.44 0.99
N LEU A 184 2.93 -3.05 2.14
CA LEU A 184 2.20 -3.06 3.42
C LEU A 184 1.32 -1.81 3.56
N GLY A 185 0.25 -1.88 4.37
CA GLY A 185 -0.64 -0.75 4.63
C GLY A 185 -1.23 -0.11 3.37
N LEU A 186 -1.46 -0.89 2.31
CA LEU A 186 -2.18 -0.51 1.10
C LEU A 186 -3.67 -0.49 1.40
N PHE A 187 -4.38 0.51 0.85
CA PHE A 187 -5.82 0.64 0.99
C PHE A 187 -6.49 0.60 -0.39
N ALA A 188 -7.71 0.06 -0.42
CA ALA A 188 -8.60 0.08 -1.56
C ALA A 188 -9.79 1.01 -1.30
N ALA A 189 -10.18 1.78 -2.31
CA ALA A 189 -11.42 2.55 -2.28
C ALA A 189 -12.61 1.60 -2.17
N VAL A 190 -13.64 2.01 -1.43
CA VAL A 190 -14.89 1.28 -1.31
C VAL A 190 -15.99 2.19 -1.87
N ASP A 191 -16.84 1.63 -2.74
CA ASP A 191 -18.06 2.30 -3.16
C ASP A 191 -18.98 2.47 -1.95
N GLU A 192 -19.66 3.62 -1.84
CA GLU A 192 -20.70 3.82 -0.82
C GLU A 192 -21.90 2.88 -1.00
#